data_AF-A0A923Y5S6-F1
#
_entry.id   AF-A0A923Y5S6-F1
#
_cell.length_a   1.000
_cell.length_b   1.000
_cell.length_c   1.000
_cell.angle_alpha   90.00
_cell.angle_beta   90.00
_cell.angle_gamma   90.00
#
_symmetry.space_group_name_H-M   'P 1'
#
loop_
_entity.id
_entity.type
_entity.pdbx_description
1 polymer ?
#
loop_
_entity_poly.entity_id
_entity_poly.type
_entity_poly.pdbx_seq_one_letter_code
_entity_poly.pdbx_strand_id
1 'polypeptide(L)' 'RRYEYRSIAIADNQPFSGWDQIFPDKAMTVAAIDRLVHHATILEMNADSFRQRTAAASKLAQDQAPPTTTSDNQTKGAI' A
#
# COMPACT_ATOMS: atom_id res chain seq x y z
N ARG A 1 -5.55 7.26 -31.29
CA ARG A 1 -4.12 7.68 -31.29
C ARG A 1 -3.88 8.48 -30.02
N ARG A 2 -3.32 7.85 -28.98
CA ARG A 2 -3.14 8.44 -27.62
C ARG A 2 -1.76 8.17 -27.02
N TYR A 3 -0.80 7.76 -27.84
CA TYR A 3 0.60 7.71 -27.47
C TYR A 3 1.27 8.97 -28.06
N GLU A 4 2.20 9.56 -27.32
CA GLU A 4 3.15 10.64 -27.74
C GLU A 4 2.86 12.11 -27.38
N TYR A 5 2.00 12.44 -26.40
CA TYR A 5 1.91 13.87 -25.95
C TYR A 5 1.91 14.14 -24.44
N ARG A 6 1.98 13.13 -23.57
CA ARG A 6 1.95 13.36 -22.11
C ARG A 6 2.80 12.35 -21.35
N SER A 7 3.54 12.84 -20.35
CA SER A 7 4.23 12.00 -19.38
C SER A 7 3.22 11.16 -18.59
N ILE A 8 3.57 9.89 -18.34
CA ILE A 8 2.75 8.96 -17.57
C ILE A 8 3.59 8.52 -16.37
N ALA A 9 2.99 8.55 -15.18
CA ALA A 9 3.54 7.93 -13.98
C ALA A 9 2.73 6.67 -13.67
N ILE A 10 3.43 5.55 -13.45
CA ILE A 10 2.83 4.26 -13.10
C ILE A 10 3.48 3.83 -11.78
N ALA A 11 2.65 3.37 -10.84
CA ALA A 11 3.11 2.73 -9.62
C ALA A 11 2.62 1.28 -9.63
N ASP A 12 3.53 0.34 -9.43
CA ASP A 12 3.23 -1.09 -9.35
C ASP A 12 3.88 -1.68 -8.09
N ASN A 13 3.22 -2.67 -7.49
CA ASN A 13 3.77 -3.46 -6.40
C ASN A 13 4.55 -4.69 -6.91
N GLN A 14 4.41 -5.03 -8.19
CA GLN A 14 4.99 -6.23 -8.79
C GLN A 14 6.12 -5.86 -9.76
N PRO A 15 7.26 -6.59 -9.75
CA PRO A 15 8.28 -6.40 -10.77
C PRO A 15 7.77 -6.81 -12.15
N PHE A 16 8.42 -6.32 -13.21
CA PHE A 16 8.04 -6.64 -14.60
C PHE A 16 7.99 -8.13 -14.91
N SER A 17 8.77 -8.97 -14.21
CA SER A 17 8.71 -10.43 -14.35
C SER A 17 7.36 -11.03 -13.92
N GLY A 18 6.63 -10.36 -13.02
CA GLY A 18 5.30 -10.78 -12.59
C GLY A 18 4.17 -10.32 -13.53
N TRP A 19 4.46 -9.51 -14.54
CA TRP A 19 3.44 -8.99 -15.47
C TRP A 19 2.92 -10.05 -16.45
N ASP A 20 3.63 -11.19 -16.59
CA ASP A 20 3.15 -12.36 -17.33
C ASP A 20 1.81 -12.90 -16.79
N GLN A 21 1.42 -12.55 -15.55
CA GLN A 21 0.12 -12.91 -14.96
C GLN A 21 -0.98 -11.88 -15.22
N ILE A 22 -0.61 -10.66 -15.63
CA ILE A 22 -1.53 -9.54 -15.82
C ILE A 22 -2.04 -9.53 -17.27
N PHE A 23 -1.17 -9.86 -18.21
CA PHE A 23 -1.50 -9.90 -19.62
C PHE A 23 -1.80 -11.34 -20.09
N PRO A 24 -2.83 -11.54 -20.94
CA PRO A 24 -3.21 -12.87 -21.42
C PRO A 24 -2.17 -13.53 -22.35
N ASP A 25 -1.26 -12.75 -22.96
CA ASP A 25 -0.20 -13.27 -23.82
C ASP A 25 1.15 -12.64 -23.47
N LYS A 26 2.19 -13.48 -23.45
CA LYS A 26 3.55 -13.10 -23.06
C LYS A 26 4.19 -12.16 -24.07
N ALA A 27 3.93 -12.35 -25.37
CA ALA A 27 4.47 -11.43 -26.38
C ALA A 27 3.86 -10.03 -26.23
N MET A 28 2.59 -9.93 -25.84
CA MET A 28 1.96 -8.66 -25.51
C MET A 28 2.57 -8.01 -24.25
N THR A 29 2.86 -8.78 -23.19
CA THR A 29 3.56 -8.28 -21.98
C THR A 29 4.88 -7.61 -22.34
N VAL A 30 5.71 -8.31 -23.10
CA VAL A 30 7.03 -7.83 -23.51
C VAL A 30 6.90 -6.56 -24.36
N ALA A 31 5.98 -6.54 -25.32
CA ALA A 31 5.74 -5.36 -26.16
C ALA A 31 5.21 -4.15 -25.35
N ALA A 32 4.42 -4.38 -24.30
CA ALA A 32 3.95 -3.31 -23.43
C ALA A 32 5.07 -2.75 -22.56
N ILE A 33 5.89 -3.62 -21.96
CA ILE A 33 7.04 -3.23 -21.15
C ILE A 33 8.01 -2.43 -22.01
N ASP A 34 8.40 -2.93 -23.19
CA ASP A 34 9.32 -2.27 -24.11
C ASP A 34 8.91 -0.81 -24.40
N ARG A 35 7.63 -0.59 -24.74
CA ARG A 35 7.07 0.76 -24.98
C ARG A 35 7.10 1.66 -23.75
N LEU A 36 6.87 1.11 -22.57
CA LEU A 36 6.88 1.87 -21.32
C LEU A 36 8.29 2.26 -20.91
N VAL A 37 9.25 1.34 -21.03
CA VAL A 37 10.62 1.53 -20.53
C VAL A 37 11.52 2.28 -21.51
N HIS A 38 11.16 2.36 -22.80
CA HIS A 38 11.97 3.03 -23.83
C HIS A 38 12.36 4.47 -23.47
N HIS A 39 11.47 5.20 -22.79
CA HIS A 39 11.71 6.55 -22.29
C HIS A 39 11.23 6.73 -20.83
N ALA A 40 11.58 5.80 -19.94
CA ALA A 40 11.22 5.88 -18.53
C ALA A 40 12.42 5.99 -17.59
N THR A 41 12.16 6.60 -16.45
CA THR A 41 13.01 6.49 -15.25
C THR A 41 12.33 5.53 -14.29
N ILE A 42 12.98 4.40 -14.00
CA ILE A 42 12.46 3.41 -13.05
C ILE A 42 12.91 3.79 -11.64
N LEU A 43 11.96 3.90 -10.71
CA LEU A 43 12.22 4.20 -9.31
C LEU A 43 11.78 3.00 -8.46
N GLU A 44 12.75 2.32 -7.86
CA GLU A 44 12.48 1.21 -6.97
C GLU A 44 12.28 1.71 -5.53
N MET A 45 11.10 1.45 -4.97
CA MET A 45 10.72 1.94 -3.64
C MET A 45 10.90 0.83 -2.59
N ASN A 46 12.07 0.81 -1.94
CA ASN A 46 12.42 -0.14 -0.88
C ASN A 46 12.21 0.42 0.54
N ALA A 47 11.12 1.16 0.76
CA ALA A 47 10.82 1.80 2.04
C ALA A 47 9.74 1.03 2.82
N ASP A 48 9.79 1.13 4.16
CA ASP A 48 8.73 0.60 5.00
C ASP A 48 7.35 1.15 4.60
N SER A 49 6.31 0.33 4.76
CA SER A 49 4.95 0.77 4.48
C SER A 49 4.57 1.94 5.39
N PHE A 50 4.14 3.06 4.80
CA PHE A 50 3.60 4.19 5.55
C PHE A 50 2.49 3.75 6.51
N ARG A 51 1.60 2.86 6.03
CA ARG A 51 0.48 2.34 6.82
C ARG A 51 0.94 1.56 8.06
N GLN A 52 2.03 0.79 7.94
CA GLN A 52 2.59 0.05 9.07
C GLN A 52 3.19 1.00 10.11
N ARG A 53 3.92 2.04 9.68
CA ARG A 53 4.46 3.06 10.59
C ARG A 53 3.35 3.80 11.34
N THR A 54 2.29 4.21 10.65
CA THR A 54 1.14 4.88 11.28
C THR A 54 0.45 3.95 12.27
N ALA A 55 0.21 2.68 11.91
CA ALA A 55 -0.42 1.71 12.80
C ALA A 55 0.42 1.42 14.06
N ALA A 56 1.74 1.34 13.93
CA ALA A 56 2.65 1.19 15.08
C ALA A 56 2.59 2.41 16.01
N ALA A 57 2.59 3.62 15.46
CA ALA A 57 2.46 4.86 16.24
C ALA A 57 1.10 4.94 16.96
N SER A 58 0.01 4.54 16.31
CA SER A 58 -1.32 4.50 16.95
C SER A 58 -1.40 3.47 18.07
N LYS A 59 -0.82 2.28 17.91
CA LYS A 59 -0.75 1.26 18.97
C LYS A 59 0.02 1.78 20.18
N LEU A 60 1.17 2.41 19.97
CA LEU A 60 1.97 3.04 21.03
C LEU A 60 1.17 4.11 21.79
N ALA A 61 0.38 4.92 21.09
CA ALA A 61 -0.49 5.92 21.74
C ALA A 61 -1.65 5.29 22.53
N GLN A 62 -2.15 4.13 22.09
CA GLN A 62 -3.24 3.41 22.72
C GLN A 62 -2.79 2.68 23.99
N ASP A 63 -1.58 2.13 24.00
CA ASP A 63 -0.95 1.52 25.19
C ASP A 63 -0.57 2.55 26.27
N GLN A 64 -0.46 3.83 25.89
CA GLN A 64 -0.16 4.96 26.78
C GLN A 64 -1.42 5.65 27.34
N ALA A 65 -2.61 5.29 26.86
CA ALA A 65 -3.85 5.79 27.44
C ALA A 65 -4.06 5.11 28.81
N PRO A 66 -4.39 5.86 29.88
CA PRO A 66 -4.70 5.23 31.16
C PRO A 66 -5.84 4.24 30.96
N PRO A 67 -5.83 3.07 31.63
CA PRO A 67 -6.95 2.15 31.56
C PRO A 67 -8.18 2.90 32.06
N THR A 68 -9.10 3.24 31.16
CA THR A 68 -10.46 3.60 31.55
C THR A 68 -11.11 2.32 32.05
N THR A 69 -10.79 1.98 33.30
CA THR A 69 -11.53 1.03 34.09
C THR A 69 -12.89 1.64 34.31
N THR A 70 -13.86 1.31 33.45
CA THR A 70 -15.27 1.44 33.82
C THR A 70 -15.50 0.47 34.98
N SER A 71 -15.24 0.94 36.19
CA SER A 71 -15.61 0.30 37.45
C SER A 71 -17.10 0.53 37.69
N ASP A 72 -17.95 -0.01 36.83
CA ASP A 72 -19.36 -0.21 37.15
C ASP A 72 -19.49 -1.54 37.87
N ASN A 73 -19.14 -1.56 39.16
CA ASN A 73 -19.48 -2.68 40.02
C ASN A 73 -19.93 -2.19 41.40
N GLN A 74 -21.16 -2.60 41.74
CA GLN A 74 -21.79 -2.58 43.06
C GLN A 74 -22.24 -1.21 43.59
N THR A 75 -23.55 -0.95 43.52
CA THR A 75 -24.40 -0.68 44.69
C THR A 75 -25.86 -0.62 44.23
N LYS A 76 -26.64 -1.67 44.53
CA LYS A 76 -28.02 -1.57 45.06
C LYS A 76 -28.59 -2.97 45.33
N GLY A 77 -28.05 -3.60 46.38
CA GLY A 77 -28.91 -4.26 47.36
C GLY A 77 -29.20 -3.24 48.47
N ALA A 78 -30.35 -3.37 49.14
CA ALA A 78 -31.00 -2.41 50.05
C ALA A 78 -31.65 -1.22 49.29
N ILE A 79 -32.98 -1.17 49.17
CA ILE A 79 -34.00 -1.16 50.21
C ILE A 79 -35.34 -1.69 49.67
#